data_AF-H2Z1C6-F1
#
_entry.id   AF-H2Z1C6-F1
#
_cell.length_a   1.000
_cell.length_b   1.000
_cell.length_c   1.000
_cell.angle_alpha   90.00
_cell.angle_beta   90.00
_cell.angle_gamma   90.00
#
_symmetry.space_group_name_H-M   'P 1'
#
loop_
_entity.id
_entity.type
_entity.pdbx_description
1 polymer ?
#
loop_
_entity_poly.entity_id
_entity_poly.type
_entity_poly.pdbx_seq_one_letter_code
_entity_poly.pdbx_strand_id
1 'polypeptide(L)'
;SDCISVVVDDAANSLQVNNSNQWLGVSVQPQKPGGKVAVCAHRFTIRGGGETRGIIWEAELGRCYVLKNTLAPIDFQSQQIPCIGKLDPSGSYSQAFYGYAQAGTSVAFADDLDEDIVFGMPGPLHWAGAVYSNELDSRSFFPVELWSEDDDVKSNVHPNSYMGFSVDTGRLYGQFVNYVAGAPRANDTGSVVVFE
;
A
#
# COMPACT_ATOMS: atom_id res chain seq x y z
N SER A 1 30.97 1.95 10.18
CA SER A 1 30.50 1.48 8.86
C SER A 1 29.87 2.67 8.17
N ASP A 2 30.21 2.89 6.91
CA ASP A 2 29.68 4.01 6.14
C ASP A 2 28.32 3.62 5.53
N CYS A 3 27.39 4.58 5.48
CA CYS A 3 26.08 4.39 4.85
C CYS A 3 26.15 4.84 3.40
N ILE A 4 25.59 4.04 2.48
CA ILE A 4 25.42 4.40 1.07
C ILE A 4 23.94 4.62 0.76
N SER A 5 23.63 5.67 -0.01
CA SER A 5 22.27 5.87 -0.52
C SER A 5 22.02 4.92 -1.70
N VAL A 6 20.85 4.28 -1.71
CA VAL A 6 20.39 3.43 -2.80
C VAL A 6 19.47 4.25 -3.69
N VAL A 7 19.76 4.30 -4.99
CA VAL A 7 18.88 4.93 -5.98
C VAL A 7 17.76 3.95 -6.33
N VAL A 8 16.58 4.18 -5.77
CA VAL A 8 15.38 3.35 -6.00
C VAL A 8 14.56 3.84 -7.19
N ASP A 9 14.42 5.16 -7.34
CA ASP A 9 13.73 5.83 -8.45
C ASP A 9 14.41 7.18 -8.73
N ASP A 10 14.75 7.44 -9.98
CA ASP A 10 15.34 8.68 -10.47
C ASP A 10 14.41 9.44 -11.46
N ALA A 11 13.16 9.00 -11.60
CA ALA A 11 12.17 9.64 -12.45
C ALA A 11 11.88 11.09 -12.02
N ALA A 12 11.95 11.99 -13.01
CA ALA A 12 11.61 13.39 -12.81
C ALA A 12 10.11 13.61 -12.60
N ASN A 13 9.77 14.70 -11.90
CA ASN A 13 8.38 15.17 -11.81
C ASN A 13 7.80 15.48 -13.19
N SER A 14 6.49 15.29 -13.34
CA SER A 14 5.73 15.67 -14.52
C SER A 14 4.45 16.43 -14.12
N LEU A 15 3.64 16.82 -15.10
CA LEU A 15 2.32 17.41 -14.81
C LEU A 15 1.40 16.42 -14.08
N GLN A 16 1.55 15.12 -14.33
CA GLN A 16 0.68 14.06 -13.80
C GLN A 16 1.28 13.34 -12.59
N VAL A 17 2.59 13.47 -12.36
CA VAL A 17 3.31 12.74 -11.31
C VAL A 17 4.14 13.70 -10.47
N ASN A 18 3.95 13.65 -9.15
CA ASN A 18 4.74 14.43 -8.19
C ASN A 18 5.44 13.50 -7.19
N ASN A 19 6.75 13.41 -7.34
CA ASN A 19 7.68 12.68 -6.48
C ASN A 19 8.21 13.54 -5.32
N SER A 20 7.89 14.83 -5.28
CA SER A 20 8.32 15.73 -4.20
C SER A 20 7.58 15.41 -2.90
N ASN A 21 8.30 15.31 -1.78
CA ASN A 21 7.73 14.96 -0.48
C ASN A 21 6.91 13.66 -0.49
N GLN A 22 7.28 12.68 -1.33
CA GLN A 22 6.60 11.38 -1.39
C GLN A 22 6.92 10.44 -0.21
N TRP A 23 7.91 10.80 0.61
CA TRP A 23 8.39 10.01 1.76
C TRP A 23 8.86 8.61 1.36
N LEU A 24 9.71 8.54 0.33
CA LEU A 24 10.35 7.30 -0.08
C LEU A 24 11.28 6.79 1.03
N GLY A 25 11.07 5.54 1.44
CA GLY A 25 11.73 4.96 2.61
C GLY A 25 10.93 5.07 3.91
N VAL A 26 9.65 5.49 3.86
CA VAL A 26 8.77 5.47 5.05
C VAL A 26 8.66 4.06 5.65
N SER A 27 8.66 3.05 4.79
CA SER A 27 8.69 1.65 5.15
C SER A 27 9.74 0.95 4.28
N VAL A 28 10.54 0.12 4.94
CA VAL A 28 11.60 -0.70 4.34
C VAL A 28 11.50 -2.07 4.99
N GLN A 29 11.15 -3.09 4.23
CA GLN A 29 10.96 -4.44 4.75
C GLN A 29 11.82 -5.43 3.96
N PRO A 30 12.75 -6.15 4.59
CA PRO A 30 13.38 -7.30 3.96
C PRO A 30 12.43 -8.49 3.98
N GLN A 31 12.43 -9.29 2.91
CA GLN A 31 11.65 -10.52 2.84
C GLN A 31 12.20 -11.60 3.77
N LYS A 32 13.49 -11.93 3.59
CA LYS A 32 14.26 -12.93 4.36
C LYS A 32 15.74 -12.75 4.05
N PRO A 33 16.68 -13.38 4.80
CA PRO A 33 18.10 -13.34 4.45
C PRO A 33 18.33 -13.79 3.00
N GLY A 34 18.94 -12.92 2.19
CA GLY A 34 19.21 -13.16 0.76
C GLY A 34 18.00 -12.98 -0.17
N GLY A 35 16.83 -12.61 0.35
CA GLY A 35 15.60 -12.35 -0.40
C GLY A 35 15.47 -10.93 -0.94
N LYS A 36 14.25 -10.59 -1.36
CA LYS A 36 13.88 -9.26 -1.90
C LYS A 36 13.76 -8.22 -0.76
N VAL A 37 13.67 -6.94 -1.13
CA VAL A 37 13.41 -5.83 -0.20
C VAL A 37 12.29 -4.95 -0.75
N ALA A 38 11.25 -4.69 0.06
CA ALA A 38 10.22 -3.72 -0.26
C ALA A 38 10.60 -2.33 0.29
N VAL A 39 10.38 -1.28 -0.49
CA VAL A 39 10.55 0.12 -0.08
C VAL A 39 9.36 0.92 -0.58
N CYS A 40 8.74 1.73 0.27
CA CYS A 40 7.55 2.50 -0.11
C CYS A 40 7.68 4.01 0.10
N ALA A 41 6.81 4.73 -0.62
CA ALA A 41 6.59 6.16 -0.61
C ALA A 41 5.09 6.43 -0.49
N HIS A 42 4.54 6.34 0.72
CA HIS A 42 3.10 6.44 0.95
C HIS A 42 2.47 7.79 0.54
N ARG A 43 3.25 8.85 0.35
CA ARG A 43 2.78 10.16 -0.13
C ARG A 43 3.03 10.39 -1.61
N PHE A 44 3.38 9.33 -2.36
CA PHE A 44 3.46 9.42 -3.81
C PHE A 44 2.14 9.91 -4.38
N THR A 45 2.24 10.93 -5.22
CA THR A 45 1.10 11.74 -5.65
C THR A 45 0.95 11.68 -7.16
N ILE A 46 -0.27 11.41 -7.61
CA ILE A 46 -0.67 11.58 -9.01
C ILE A 46 -1.67 12.71 -9.15
N ARG A 47 -1.70 13.31 -10.33
CA ARG A 47 -2.57 14.42 -10.68
C ARG A 47 -3.26 14.12 -11.98
N GLY A 48 -4.47 14.61 -12.11
CA GLY A 48 -5.19 14.50 -13.37
C GLY A 48 -6.11 15.65 -13.64
N GLY A 49 -6.62 15.60 -14.86
CA GLY A 49 -7.14 16.73 -15.60
C GLY A 49 -6.63 16.67 -17.03
N GLY A 50 -7.36 17.31 -17.95
CA GLY A 50 -7.02 17.30 -19.37
C GLY A 50 -6.04 18.42 -19.72
N GLU A 51 -5.32 18.28 -20.83
CA GLU A 51 -4.40 19.31 -21.36
C GLU A 51 -5.07 20.69 -21.47
N THR A 52 -6.38 20.73 -21.74
CA THR A 52 -7.18 21.96 -21.86
C THR A 52 -7.70 22.51 -20.54
N ARG A 53 -7.80 21.70 -19.48
CA ARG A 53 -8.38 22.10 -18.18
C ARG A 53 -7.35 22.27 -17.06
N GLY A 54 -6.09 21.88 -17.31
CA GLY A 54 -5.06 21.83 -16.27
C GLY A 54 -5.32 20.72 -15.25
N ILE A 55 -4.61 20.77 -14.11
CA ILE A 55 -4.79 19.83 -13.00
C ILE A 55 -6.10 20.17 -12.28
N ILE A 56 -7.05 19.23 -12.27
CA ILE A 56 -8.36 19.40 -11.62
C ILE A 56 -8.53 18.51 -10.39
N TRP A 57 -7.66 17.52 -10.20
CA TRP A 57 -7.58 16.69 -9.00
C TRP A 57 -6.15 16.24 -8.72
N GLU A 58 -5.89 15.92 -7.45
CA GLU A 58 -4.64 15.35 -6.94
C GLU A 58 -4.98 14.20 -5.99
N ALA A 59 -4.19 13.12 -6.03
CA ALA A 59 -4.40 11.91 -5.24
C ALA A 59 -3.08 11.40 -4.65
N GLU A 60 -3.04 11.23 -3.33
CA GLU A 60 -1.92 10.63 -2.58
C GLU A 60 -2.14 9.10 -2.50
N LEU A 61 -1.82 8.40 -3.59
CA LEU A 61 -2.07 6.95 -3.69
C LEU A 61 -1.04 6.11 -2.93
N GLY A 62 0.19 6.61 -2.80
CA GLY A 62 1.31 5.80 -2.36
C GLY A 62 1.88 4.90 -3.46
N ARG A 63 3.14 4.52 -3.32
CA ARG A 63 3.87 3.69 -4.30
C ARG A 63 4.96 2.90 -3.60
N CYS A 64 5.14 1.64 -3.99
CA CYS A 64 6.19 0.78 -3.47
C CYS A 64 7.03 0.16 -4.59
N TYR A 65 8.23 -0.28 -4.23
CA TYR A 65 9.20 -0.94 -5.08
C TYR A 65 9.64 -2.22 -4.41
N VAL A 66 9.75 -3.28 -5.21
CA VAL A 66 10.40 -4.52 -4.78
C VAL A 66 11.78 -4.58 -5.44
N LEU A 67 12.80 -4.58 -4.61
CA LEU A 67 14.20 -4.64 -4.98
C LEU A 67 14.70 -6.08 -4.87
N LYS A 68 15.65 -6.45 -5.74
CA LYS A 68 16.42 -7.69 -5.63
C LYS A 68 17.28 -7.65 -4.36
N ASN A 69 17.87 -8.80 -4.01
CA ASN A 69 18.87 -8.87 -2.93
C ASN A 69 20.13 -8.01 -3.18
N THR A 70 20.38 -7.62 -4.44
CA THR A 70 21.42 -6.66 -4.83
C THR A 70 21.00 -5.20 -4.65
N LEU A 71 19.82 -4.94 -4.08
CA LEU A 71 19.20 -3.62 -3.93
C LEU A 71 18.90 -2.89 -5.27
N ALA A 72 19.03 -3.59 -6.39
CA ALA A 72 18.58 -3.12 -7.68
C ALA A 72 17.07 -3.37 -7.84
N PRO A 73 16.30 -2.47 -8.46
CA PRO A 73 14.91 -2.73 -8.81
C PRO A 73 14.75 -4.03 -9.61
N ILE A 74 13.64 -4.76 -9.39
CA ILE A 74 13.36 -5.98 -10.15
C ILE A 74 13.15 -5.67 -11.65
N ASP A 75 12.39 -4.61 -11.93
CA ASP A 75 12.20 -3.94 -13.24
C ASP A 75 11.78 -2.48 -12.97
N PHE A 76 12.00 -1.53 -13.89
CA PHE A 76 11.40 -0.18 -13.79
C PHE A 76 9.86 -0.24 -13.78
N GLN A 77 9.27 -1.29 -14.36
CA GLN A 77 7.82 -1.53 -14.35
C GLN A 77 7.31 -2.24 -13.09
N SER A 78 8.16 -2.68 -12.15
CA SER A 78 7.73 -3.40 -10.94
C SER A 78 7.16 -2.48 -9.85
N GLN A 79 6.78 -1.25 -10.19
CA GLN A 79 6.16 -0.30 -9.28
C GLN A 79 4.80 -0.82 -8.83
N GLN A 80 4.59 -0.88 -7.53
CA GLN A 80 3.33 -1.27 -6.93
C GLN A 80 2.59 0.00 -6.53
N ILE A 81 1.48 0.29 -7.22
CA ILE A 81 0.57 1.40 -6.89
C ILE A 81 -0.81 0.78 -6.67
N PRO A 82 -1.09 0.15 -5.51
CA PRO A 82 -2.29 -0.66 -5.29
C PRO A 82 -3.62 0.01 -5.63
N CYS A 83 -3.69 1.33 -5.50
CA CYS A 83 -4.91 2.11 -5.67
C CYS A 83 -5.02 2.80 -7.03
N ILE A 84 -4.09 2.55 -7.96
CA ILE A 84 -4.20 3.09 -9.32
C ILE A 84 -5.44 2.52 -10.02
N GLY A 85 -6.21 3.39 -10.68
CA GLY A 85 -7.44 3.03 -11.38
C GLY A 85 -8.67 2.83 -10.49
N LYS A 86 -8.52 2.89 -9.15
CA LYS A 86 -9.65 2.81 -8.20
C LYS A 86 -10.36 4.17 -8.05
N LEU A 87 -10.99 4.60 -9.14
CA LEU A 87 -11.74 5.86 -9.23
C LEU A 87 -13.10 5.75 -8.52
N ASP A 88 -13.63 6.88 -8.10
CA ASP A 88 -15.02 7.00 -7.64
C ASP A 88 -16.02 6.96 -8.82
N PRO A 89 -17.35 6.88 -8.57
CA PRO A 89 -18.36 6.84 -9.62
C PRO A 89 -18.38 8.06 -10.55
N SER A 90 -17.74 9.18 -10.17
CA SER A 90 -17.61 10.36 -11.01
C SER A 90 -16.39 10.30 -11.95
N GLY A 91 -15.59 9.24 -11.84
CA GLY A 91 -14.37 9.05 -12.64
C GLY A 91 -13.17 9.82 -12.11
N SER A 92 -13.15 10.16 -10.82
CA SER A 92 -12.05 10.90 -10.19
C SER A 92 -11.55 10.21 -8.92
N TYR A 93 -10.43 10.69 -8.37
CA TYR A 93 -9.98 10.27 -7.05
C TYR A 93 -10.55 11.19 -5.99
N SER A 94 -11.13 10.60 -4.95
CA SER A 94 -11.69 11.34 -3.82
C SER A 94 -11.37 10.65 -2.50
N GLN A 95 -11.45 11.43 -1.41
CA GLN A 95 -11.27 10.95 -0.04
C GLN A 95 -12.30 9.88 0.36
N ALA A 96 -13.50 9.94 -0.21
CA ALA A 96 -14.54 8.95 0.04
C ALA A 96 -14.20 7.56 -0.52
N PHE A 97 -13.28 7.50 -1.49
CA PHE A 97 -12.80 6.27 -2.13
C PHE A 97 -11.29 6.13 -1.89
N TYR A 98 -10.47 5.96 -2.94
CA TYR A 98 -9.05 5.62 -2.82
C TYR A 98 -8.10 6.80 -3.08
N GLY A 99 -8.61 8.03 -3.19
CA GLY A 99 -7.80 9.18 -3.57
C GLY A 99 -6.70 9.56 -2.56
N TYR A 100 -6.81 9.07 -1.33
CA TYR A 100 -5.81 9.26 -0.27
C TYR A 100 -5.36 7.92 0.30
N ALA A 101 -5.30 6.87 -0.53
CA ALA A 101 -5.02 5.53 -0.04
C ALA A 101 -3.73 5.42 0.79
N GLN A 102 -2.71 6.19 0.42
CA GLN A 102 -1.41 6.20 1.08
C GLN A 102 -0.82 4.79 1.26
N ALA A 103 -0.88 4.01 0.18
CA ALA A 103 -0.41 2.63 0.18
C ALA A 103 1.09 2.55 0.45
N GLY A 104 1.47 1.57 1.27
CA GLY A 104 2.84 1.40 1.72
C GLY A 104 3.21 2.24 2.94
N THR A 105 2.22 2.79 3.66
CA THR A 105 2.42 3.31 5.02
C THR A 105 3.05 2.23 5.90
N SER A 106 2.61 0.99 5.73
CA SER A 106 3.27 -0.22 6.23
C SER A 106 3.34 -1.28 5.13
N VAL A 107 4.30 -2.21 5.22
CA VAL A 107 4.48 -3.29 4.26
C VAL A 107 5.07 -4.54 4.94
N ALA A 108 4.61 -5.71 4.53
CA ALA A 108 5.10 -7.01 5.02
C ALA A 108 5.22 -8.00 3.85
N PHE A 109 6.08 -9.02 4.02
CA PHE A 109 6.08 -10.19 3.16
C PHE A 109 5.43 -11.35 3.91
N ALA A 110 4.63 -12.15 3.21
CA ALA A 110 4.09 -13.40 3.69
C ALA A 110 5.13 -14.51 3.65
N ASP A 111 5.11 -15.38 4.67
CA ASP A 111 5.87 -16.64 4.68
C ASP A 111 5.00 -17.78 4.12
N ASP A 112 4.55 -17.60 2.88
CA ASP A 112 3.84 -18.58 2.06
C ASP A 112 4.69 -19.03 0.86
N LEU A 113 4.11 -19.88 0.02
CA LEU A 113 4.77 -20.43 -1.17
C LEU A 113 4.90 -19.39 -2.30
N ASP A 114 3.96 -18.44 -2.36
CA ASP A 114 3.82 -17.46 -3.44
C ASP A 114 4.56 -16.13 -3.14
N GLU A 115 5.10 -16.02 -1.92
CA GLU A 115 5.86 -14.89 -1.38
C GLU A 115 5.09 -13.58 -1.45
N ASP A 116 3.83 -13.59 -1.02
CA ASP A 116 2.94 -12.44 -1.13
C ASP A 116 3.52 -11.20 -0.46
N ILE A 117 3.28 -10.04 -1.07
CA ILE A 117 3.57 -8.74 -0.46
C ILE A 117 2.28 -8.08 -0.03
N VAL A 118 2.27 -7.54 1.18
CA VAL A 118 1.10 -6.98 1.84
C VAL A 118 1.35 -5.51 2.11
N PHE A 119 0.43 -4.65 1.68
CA PHE A 119 0.52 -3.21 1.82
C PHE A 119 -0.59 -2.70 2.73
N GLY A 120 -0.21 -1.96 3.75
CA GLY A 120 -1.13 -1.21 4.59
C GLY A 120 -1.47 0.14 3.96
N MET A 121 -2.76 0.47 3.95
CA MET A 121 -3.32 1.65 3.28
C MET A 121 -4.32 2.34 4.23
N PRO A 122 -3.90 3.29 5.08
CA PRO A 122 -4.78 3.85 6.12
C PRO A 122 -5.89 4.79 5.58
N GLY A 123 -5.78 5.28 4.35
CA GLY A 123 -6.66 6.34 3.87
C GLY A 123 -7.86 6.00 2.97
N PRO A 124 -8.04 4.80 2.39
CA PRO A 124 -9.25 4.48 1.65
C PRO A 124 -10.52 4.62 2.49
N LEU A 125 -11.64 4.88 1.81
CA LEU A 125 -12.99 4.81 2.35
C LEU A 125 -13.18 5.74 3.56
N HIS A 126 -12.99 7.04 3.36
CA HIS A 126 -13.02 8.05 4.43
C HIS A 126 -12.07 7.72 5.58
N TRP A 127 -10.85 7.29 5.23
CA TRP A 127 -9.84 6.87 6.21
C TRP A 127 -10.25 5.72 7.13
N ALA A 128 -11.22 4.88 6.73
CA ALA A 128 -11.45 3.62 7.42
C ALA A 128 -10.18 2.75 7.32
N GLY A 129 -9.54 2.77 6.15
CA GLY A 129 -8.31 2.03 5.86
C GLY A 129 -8.58 0.69 5.20
N ALA A 130 -7.54 0.10 4.64
CA ALA A 130 -7.57 -1.18 3.93
C ALA A 130 -6.18 -1.85 3.96
N VAL A 131 -6.17 -3.15 3.69
CA VAL A 131 -4.96 -3.91 3.37
C VAL A 131 -5.10 -4.50 1.97
N TYR A 132 -3.98 -4.53 1.27
CA TYR A 132 -3.91 -5.04 -0.10
C TYR A 132 -2.76 -6.02 -0.22
N SER A 133 -3.02 -7.24 -0.69
CA SER A 133 -1.98 -8.21 -1.02
C SER A 133 -1.79 -8.36 -2.52
N ASN A 134 -0.57 -8.69 -2.93
CA ASN A 134 -0.25 -9.04 -4.31
C ASN A 134 0.74 -10.21 -4.32
N GLU A 135 0.46 -11.22 -5.16
CA GLU A 135 1.36 -12.32 -5.44
C GLU A 135 2.56 -11.80 -6.25
N LEU A 136 3.79 -12.07 -5.78
CA LEU A 136 4.99 -11.57 -6.47
C LEU A 136 5.40 -12.43 -7.67
N ASP A 137 4.92 -13.68 -7.76
CA ASP A 137 5.39 -14.67 -8.74
C ASP A 137 4.31 -15.14 -9.73
N SER A 138 3.04 -14.73 -9.57
CA SER A 138 1.97 -15.17 -10.46
C SER A 138 1.60 -14.12 -11.52
N ARG A 139 1.30 -14.63 -12.72
CA ARG A 139 0.71 -13.87 -13.85
C ARG A 139 -0.76 -13.47 -13.59
N SER A 140 -1.25 -13.67 -12.37
CA SER A 140 -2.64 -13.48 -12.00
C SER A 140 -2.72 -12.39 -10.95
N PHE A 141 -3.00 -11.18 -11.42
CA PHE A 141 -3.31 -10.06 -10.55
C PHE A 141 -4.70 -10.29 -9.93
N PHE A 142 -4.76 -10.95 -8.78
CA PHE A 142 -5.95 -11.00 -7.94
C PHE A 142 -5.76 -10.01 -6.79
N PRO A 143 -6.08 -8.73 -7.00
CA PRO A 143 -6.04 -7.75 -5.92
C PRO A 143 -7.09 -8.14 -4.90
N VAL A 144 -6.67 -8.69 -3.75
CA VAL A 144 -7.57 -8.87 -2.62
C VAL A 144 -7.49 -7.60 -1.79
N GLU A 145 -8.52 -6.77 -1.94
CA GLU A 145 -8.79 -5.77 -0.93
C GLU A 145 -9.37 -6.50 0.28
N LEU A 146 -8.56 -6.60 1.32
CA LEU A 146 -8.97 -7.20 2.58
C LEU A 146 -9.83 -6.17 3.32
N TRP A 147 -11.08 -6.10 2.89
CA TRP A 147 -12.16 -5.44 3.59
C TRP A 147 -13.18 -6.51 3.94
N SER A 148 -13.37 -6.72 5.24
CA SER A 148 -14.33 -7.72 5.67
C SER A 148 -15.74 -7.14 5.54
N GLU A 149 -16.61 -7.86 4.82
CA GLU A 149 -18.04 -7.54 4.83
C GLU A 149 -18.72 -7.96 6.13
N ASP A 150 -17.99 -8.62 7.04
CA ASP A 150 -18.45 -9.01 8.37
C ASP A 150 -18.91 -7.79 9.17
N ASP A 151 -20.11 -7.88 9.71
CA ASP A 151 -20.75 -6.83 10.49
C ASP A 151 -19.93 -6.53 11.77
N ASP A 152 -19.21 -7.50 12.34
CA ASP A 152 -18.34 -7.29 13.49
C ASP A 152 -17.10 -6.47 13.12
N VAL A 153 -16.54 -6.66 11.92
CA VAL A 153 -15.42 -5.84 11.45
C VAL A 153 -15.90 -4.44 11.06
N LYS A 154 -17.03 -4.34 10.36
CA LYS A 154 -17.63 -3.03 9.98
C LYS A 154 -18.05 -2.20 11.20
N SER A 155 -18.53 -2.83 12.26
CA SER A 155 -18.91 -2.13 13.49
C SER A 155 -17.70 -1.58 14.25
N ASN A 156 -16.54 -2.25 14.16
CA ASN A 156 -15.31 -1.82 14.82
C ASN A 156 -14.43 -0.88 13.96
N VAL A 157 -14.34 -1.12 12.65
CA VAL A 157 -13.54 -0.35 11.70
C VAL A 157 -14.43 0.59 10.90
N HIS A 158 -14.68 1.77 11.47
CA HIS A 158 -15.48 2.84 10.86
C HIS A 158 -14.58 3.92 10.23
N PRO A 159 -15.14 4.91 9.49
CA PRO A 159 -14.35 6.02 8.96
C PRO A 159 -13.43 6.67 9.99
N ASN A 160 -12.20 7.00 9.58
CA ASN A 160 -11.09 7.49 10.41
C ASN A 160 -10.40 6.46 11.33
N SER A 161 -10.64 5.15 11.16
CA SER A 161 -9.97 4.10 11.94
C SER A 161 -8.51 3.85 11.56
N TYR A 162 -8.10 4.20 10.34
CA TYR A 162 -6.75 4.02 9.79
C TYR A 162 -6.28 2.56 9.76
N MET A 163 -7.17 1.61 9.42
CA MET A 163 -6.78 0.21 9.23
C MET A 163 -5.66 0.08 8.18
N GLY A 164 -4.64 -0.72 8.48
CA GLY A 164 -3.44 -0.81 7.64
C GLY A 164 -2.39 0.25 7.97
N PHE A 165 -2.52 0.97 9.09
CA PHE A 165 -1.43 1.82 9.59
C PHE A 165 -0.18 1.00 9.91
N SER A 166 -0.37 -0.21 10.44
CA SER A 166 0.64 -1.26 10.57
C SER A 166 0.13 -2.56 9.96
N VAL A 167 1.01 -3.35 9.35
CA VAL A 167 0.70 -4.70 8.87
C VAL A 167 1.76 -5.69 9.30
N ASP A 168 1.36 -6.94 9.47
CA ASP A 168 2.26 -8.08 9.59
C ASP A 168 1.58 -9.33 9.01
N THR A 169 2.33 -10.42 8.87
CA THR A 169 1.79 -11.71 8.43
C THR A 169 2.26 -12.82 9.35
N GLY A 170 1.50 -13.92 9.41
CA GLY A 170 1.93 -15.09 10.17
C GLY A 170 0.91 -16.19 10.19
N ARG A 171 1.27 -17.31 10.81
CA ARG A 171 0.38 -18.47 10.96
C ARG A 171 -0.19 -18.46 12.39
N LEU A 172 -1.37 -17.85 12.56
CA LEU A 172 -2.05 -17.78 13.86
C LEU A 172 -2.98 -18.97 14.07
N TYR A 173 -3.76 -19.34 13.06
CA TYR A 173 -4.78 -20.38 13.14
C TYR A 173 -4.61 -21.42 12.01
N GLY A 174 -3.82 -22.46 12.25
CA GLY A 174 -3.73 -23.61 11.34
C GLY A 174 -2.67 -23.51 10.23
N GLN A 175 -3.03 -23.95 9.02
CA GLN A 175 -2.08 -24.18 7.90
C GLN A 175 -1.99 -23.03 6.89
N PHE A 176 -2.83 -21.99 6.99
CA PHE A 176 -2.80 -20.85 6.07
C PHE A 176 -2.08 -19.65 6.68
N VAL A 177 -1.53 -18.78 5.83
CA VAL A 177 -0.97 -17.51 6.28
C VAL A 177 -2.12 -16.56 6.57
N ASN A 178 -2.02 -15.84 7.68
CA ASN A 178 -2.96 -14.82 8.09
C ASN A 178 -2.31 -13.45 7.86
N TYR A 179 -3.13 -12.49 7.49
CA TYR A 179 -2.75 -11.09 7.36
C TYR A 179 -3.24 -10.33 8.58
N VAL A 180 -2.40 -9.50 9.17
CA VAL A 180 -2.73 -8.73 10.38
C VAL A 180 -2.65 -7.25 10.07
N ALA A 181 -3.65 -6.48 10.48
CA ALA A 181 -3.73 -5.05 10.27
C ALA A 181 -4.07 -4.30 11.56
N GLY A 182 -3.30 -3.27 11.87
CA GLY A 182 -3.61 -2.32 12.93
C GLY A 182 -4.58 -1.23 12.43
N ALA A 183 -5.61 -0.95 13.22
CA ALA A 183 -6.55 0.15 13.04
C ALA A 183 -6.50 1.03 14.31
N PRO A 184 -5.49 1.90 14.46
CA PRO A 184 -5.15 2.54 15.74
C PRO A 184 -6.23 3.51 16.26
N ARG A 185 -7.17 3.93 15.41
CA ARG A 185 -8.25 4.85 15.77
C ARG A 185 -9.62 4.17 15.81
N ALA A 186 -9.68 2.87 15.57
CA ALA A 186 -10.92 2.11 15.69
C ALA A 186 -11.49 2.26 17.11
N ASN A 187 -12.77 2.65 17.21
CA ASN A 187 -13.49 2.84 18.46
C ASN A 187 -12.74 3.73 19.48
N ASP A 188 -12.01 4.75 18.99
CA ASP A 188 -11.18 5.69 19.77
C ASP A 188 -10.13 5.06 20.71
N THR A 189 -9.86 3.76 20.54
CA THR A 189 -8.99 2.95 21.42
C THR A 189 -8.00 2.10 20.64
N GLY A 190 -8.34 1.75 19.41
CA GLY A 190 -7.55 0.95 18.49
C GLY A 190 -8.00 -0.51 18.45
N SER A 191 -7.86 -1.12 17.27
CA SER A 191 -8.16 -2.53 17.03
C SER A 191 -7.07 -3.18 16.19
N VAL A 192 -6.99 -4.51 16.26
CA VAL A 192 -6.20 -5.35 15.35
C VAL A 192 -7.17 -6.27 14.62
N VAL A 193 -7.10 -6.27 13.29
CA VAL A 193 -7.91 -7.12 12.42
C VAL A 193 -7.02 -8.22 11.87
N VAL A 194 -7.52 -9.45 11.87
CA VAL A 194 -6.83 -10.63 11.31
C VAL A 194 -7.68 -11.16 10.16
N PHE A 195 -7.05 -11.38 9.02
CA PHE A 195 -7.66 -11.94 7.81
C PHE A 195 -7.04 -13.31 7.52
N GLU A 196 -7.84 -14.24 7.03
CA GLU A 196 -7.43 -15.55 6.51
C GLU A 196 -7.34 -15.54 4.98
#